data_AF-A0A932TA88-F1
#
_entry.id   AF-A0A932TA88-F1
#
_cell.length_a   1.000
_cell.length_b   1.000
_cell.length_c   1.000
_cell.angle_alpha   90.00
_cell.angle_beta   90.00
_cell.angle_gamma   90.00
#
_symmetry.space_group_name_H-M   'P 1'
#
loop_
_entity.id
_entity.type
_entity.pdbx_description
1 polymer ?
#
loop_
_entity_poly.entity_id
_entity_poly.type
_entity_poly.pdbx_seq_one_letter_code
_entity_poly.pdbx_strand_id
1 'polypeptide(L)'
;MPRSVIVAITALVAFMLIGVVLWLPAWLTSGPAFPRFVVPIALEILLLWGFVVGHRLAWQWGRVLVFLGAVLLTIATVVAFSVVSIPEAAWLALGLGLFLLIQVVLAYVIFFALGTPSARQHFRLICPSCGAATVRAADFFFNKAKCKSCGRVW
;
A
#
# COMPACT_ATOMS: atom_id res chain seq x y z
N MET A 1 5.03 18.74 1.11
CA MET A 1 4.81 17.34 0.66
C MET A 1 4.63 17.33 -0.85
N PRO A 2 5.31 16.45 -1.61
CA PRO A 2 5.15 16.37 -3.07
C PRO A 2 3.76 15.89 -3.49
N ARG A 3 3.27 16.34 -4.66
CA ARG A 3 1.97 15.92 -5.21
C ARG A 3 1.83 14.40 -5.33
N SER A 4 2.90 13.70 -5.69
CA SER A 4 2.90 12.23 -5.79
C SER A 4 2.68 11.54 -4.44
N VAL A 5 3.19 12.11 -3.34
CA VAL A 5 2.94 11.57 -1.99
C VAL A 5 1.50 11.83 -1.57
N ILE A 6 0.94 13.00 -1.92
CA ILE A 6 -0.48 13.30 -1.68
C ILE A 6 -1.36 12.28 -2.40
N VAL A 7 -1.09 12.00 -3.68
CA VAL A 7 -1.82 10.98 -4.46
C VAL A 7 -1.74 9.60 -3.80
N ALA A 8 -0.55 9.20 -3.34
CA ALA A 8 -0.38 7.93 -2.64
C ALA A 8 -1.18 7.87 -1.33
N ILE A 9 -1.21 8.96 -0.55
CA ILE A 9 -2.00 9.05 0.69
C ILE A 9 -3.49 8.99 0.37
N THR A 10 -3.98 9.76 -0.60
CA THR A 10 -5.40 9.75 -0.96
C THR A 10 -5.84 8.38 -1.47
N ALA A 11 -5.00 7.72 -2.27
CA ALA A 11 -5.28 6.36 -2.74
C ALA A 11 -5.26 5.35 -1.59
N LEU A 12 -4.33 5.48 -0.63
CA LEU A 12 -4.28 4.61 0.54
C LEU A 12 -5.47 4.80 1.48
N VAL A 13 -5.93 6.05 1.68
CA VAL A 13 -7.16 6.33 2.45
C VAL A 13 -8.38 5.75 1.75
N ALA A 14 -8.51 5.94 0.43
CA ALA A 14 -9.60 5.32 -0.33
C ALA A 14 -9.55 3.79 -0.24
N PHE A 15 -8.35 3.21 -0.34
CA PHE A 15 -8.13 1.76 -0.22
C PHE A 15 -8.59 1.24 1.14
N MET A 16 -8.19 1.93 2.21
CA MET A 16 -8.60 1.65 3.58
C MET A 16 -10.12 1.71 3.74
N LEU A 17 -10.76 2.79 3.27
CA LEU A 17 -12.21 2.99 3.40
C LEU A 17 -13.00 1.90 2.67
N ILE A 18 -12.61 1.58 1.43
CA ILE A 18 -13.24 0.48 0.68
C ILE A 18 -13.04 -0.84 1.41
N GLY A 19 -11.85 -1.08 1.97
CA GLY A 19 -11.57 -2.22 2.81
C GLY A 19 -12.58 -2.30 3.95
N VAL A 20 -12.65 -1.29 4.80
CA VAL A 20 -13.58 -1.25 5.95
C VAL A 20 -15.01 -1.56 5.52
N VAL A 21 -15.50 -0.98 4.41
CA VAL A 21 -16.85 -1.25 3.88
C VAL A 21 -17.02 -2.72 3.48
N LEU A 22 -16.05 -3.31 2.78
CA LEU A 22 -16.10 -4.72 2.36
C LEU A 22 -16.02 -5.70 3.54
N TRP A 23 -15.25 -5.36 4.58
CA TRP A 23 -15.04 -6.22 5.74
C TRP A 23 -16.13 -6.05 6.80
N LEU A 24 -16.91 -4.97 6.78
CA LEU A 24 -17.94 -4.68 7.78
C LEU A 24 -18.99 -5.80 7.92
N PRO A 25 -19.57 -6.36 6.84
CA PRO A 25 -20.53 -7.46 6.96
C PRO A 25 -19.92 -8.72 7.59
N ALA A 26 -18.68 -9.04 7.22
CA ALA A 26 -17.95 -10.16 7.80
C ALA A 26 -17.69 -9.93 9.30
N TRP A 27 -17.38 -8.71 9.71
CA TRP A 27 -17.18 -8.37 11.12
C TRP A 27 -18.49 -8.53 11.92
N LEU A 28 -19.61 -8.01 11.40
CA LEU A 28 -20.91 -8.11 12.08
C LEU A 28 -21.40 -9.55 12.24
N THR A 29 -20.95 -10.49 11.39
CA THR A 29 -21.43 -11.88 11.36
C THR A 29 -20.48 -12.89 12.01
N SER A 30 -19.17 -12.60 12.11
CA SER A 30 -18.15 -13.58 12.51
C SER A 30 -17.84 -13.68 14.02
N GLY A 31 -18.64 -13.05 14.89
CA GLY A 31 -18.41 -13.07 16.34
C GLY A 31 -17.11 -12.33 16.75
N PRO A 32 -16.47 -12.65 17.90
CA PRO A 32 -15.28 -11.94 18.38
C PRO A 32 -14.00 -12.33 17.60
N ALA A 33 -14.00 -12.13 16.29
CA ALA A 33 -12.81 -12.19 15.43
C ALA A 33 -12.02 -10.85 15.43
N PHE A 34 -12.05 -10.13 16.56
CA PHE A 34 -11.54 -8.76 16.72
C PHE A 34 -10.10 -8.55 16.19
N PRO A 35 -9.11 -9.44 16.43
CA PRO A 35 -7.74 -9.20 15.98
C PRO A 35 -7.58 -9.14 14.46
N ARG A 36 -8.44 -9.86 13.71
CA ARG A 36 -8.31 -10.01 12.25
C ARG A 36 -8.55 -8.70 11.49
N PHE A 37 -9.32 -7.78 12.09
CA PHE A 37 -9.70 -6.51 11.49
C PHE A 37 -8.91 -5.33 12.04
N VAL A 38 -8.55 -5.37 13.33
CA VAL A 38 -7.82 -4.28 13.99
C VAL A 38 -6.39 -4.18 13.49
N VAL A 39 -5.71 -5.32 13.30
CA VAL A 39 -4.29 -5.32 12.90
C VAL A 39 -4.07 -4.67 11.53
N PRO A 40 -4.82 -5.01 10.46
CA PRO A 40 -4.68 -4.33 9.16
C PRO A 40 -4.93 -2.83 9.24
N ILE A 41 -5.99 -2.40 9.94
CA ILE A 41 -6.33 -0.98 10.11
C ILE A 41 -5.21 -0.24 10.84
N ALA A 42 -4.68 -0.80 11.93
CA ALA A 42 -3.56 -0.21 12.66
C ALA A 42 -2.30 -0.10 11.79
N LEU A 43 -2.01 -1.11 10.97
CA LEU A 43 -0.90 -1.11 10.02
C LEU A 43 -1.06 -0.02 8.95
N GLU A 44 -2.26 0.15 8.41
CA GLU A 44 -2.57 1.20 7.43
C GLU A 44 -2.46 2.60 8.03
N ILE A 45 -2.96 2.82 9.26
CA ILE A 45 -2.81 4.09 9.98
C ILE A 45 -1.32 4.39 10.22
N LEU A 46 -0.53 3.38 10.62
CA LEU A 46 0.90 3.53 10.84
C LEU A 46 1.64 3.88 9.53
N LEU A 47 1.25 3.26 8.41
CA LEU A 47 1.77 3.59 7.08
C LEU A 47 1.39 5.02 6.66
N LEU A 48 0.14 5.44 6.85
CA LEU A 48 -0.33 6.79 6.58
C LEU A 48 0.46 7.83 7.37
N TRP A 49 0.61 7.60 8.68
CA TRP A 49 1.43 8.46 9.54
C TRP A 49 2.89 8.51 9.04
N GLY A 50 3.46 7.35 8.70
CA GLY A 50 4.80 7.25 8.14
C GLY A 50 4.98 7.99 6.80
N PHE A 51 3.98 8.01 5.93
CA PHE A 51 3.98 8.80 4.69
C PHE A 51 3.97 10.30 4.98
N VAL A 52 3.17 10.73 5.96
CA VAL A 52 3.09 12.13 6.38
C VAL A 52 4.44 12.61 6.92
N VAL A 53 5.05 11.83 7.83
CA VAL A 53 6.34 12.14 8.42
C VAL A 53 7.51 11.99 7.43
N GLY A 54 7.34 11.21 6.37
CA GLY A 54 8.41 10.92 5.41
C GLY A 54 9.38 9.84 5.90
N HIS A 55 8.91 8.87 6.68
CA HIS A 55 9.72 7.79 7.22
C HIS A 55 10.13 6.79 6.14
N ARG A 56 11.41 6.40 6.09
CA ARG A 56 11.96 5.49 5.06
C ARG A 56 11.30 4.12 5.04
N LEU A 57 11.05 3.56 6.23
CA LEU A 57 10.31 2.29 6.38
C LEU A 57 8.93 2.38 5.74
N ALA A 58 8.21 3.48 5.95
CA ALA A 58 6.88 3.64 5.39
C ALA A 58 6.94 3.57 3.87
N TRP A 59 7.89 4.24 3.22
CA TRP A 59 8.07 4.13 1.76
C TRP A 59 8.35 2.70 1.30
N GLN A 60 9.25 1.98 1.99
CA GLN A 60 9.60 0.62 1.60
C GLN A 60 8.43 -0.34 1.75
N TRP A 61 7.84 -0.41 2.94
CA TRP A 61 6.70 -1.28 3.21
C TRP A 61 5.47 -0.86 2.41
N GLY A 62 5.22 0.44 2.30
CA GLY A 62 4.13 1.00 1.50
C GLY A 62 4.27 0.75 0.00
N ARG A 63 5.47 0.50 -0.54
CA ARG A 63 5.61 0.01 -1.92
C ARG A 63 5.56 -1.51 -2.01
N VAL A 64 6.29 -2.22 -1.16
CA VAL A 64 6.44 -3.68 -1.26
C VAL A 64 5.14 -4.40 -0.87
N LEU A 65 4.55 -4.06 0.28
CA LEU A 65 3.30 -4.70 0.74
C LEU A 65 2.14 -4.36 -0.17
N VAL A 66 2.03 -3.10 -0.58
CA VAL A 66 0.94 -2.67 -1.46
C VAL A 66 1.07 -3.30 -2.84
N PHE A 67 2.28 -3.44 -3.39
CA PHE A 67 2.49 -4.14 -4.65
C PHE A 67 2.19 -5.64 -4.54
N LEU A 68 2.68 -6.30 -3.49
CA LEU A 68 2.37 -7.70 -3.24
C LEU A 68 0.86 -7.91 -3.07
N GLY A 69 0.20 -7.02 -2.31
CA GLY A 69 -1.24 -6.98 -2.14
C GLY A 69 -1.97 -6.77 -3.47
N ALA A 70 -1.50 -5.86 -4.33
CA ALA A 70 -2.07 -5.63 -5.66
C ALA A 70 -2.01 -6.89 -6.52
N VAL A 71 -0.88 -7.60 -6.53
CA VAL A 71 -0.71 -8.86 -7.27
C VAL A 71 -1.66 -9.93 -6.73
N LEU A 72 -1.72 -10.12 -5.41
CA LEU A 72 -2.60 -11.11 -4.79
C LEU A 72 -4.09 -10.78 -5.03
N LEU A 73 -4.48 -9.51 -4.92
CA LEU A 73 -5.84 -9.06 -5.21
C LEU A 73 -6.17 -9.23 -6.69
N THR A 74 -5.22 -9.02 -7.60
CA THR A 74 -5.41 -9.27 -9.04
C THR A 74 -5.70 -10.75 -9.29
N ILE A 75 -4.91 -11.65 -8.71
CA ILE A 75 -5.13 -13.10 -8.80
C ILE A 75 -6.51 -13.46 -8.23
N ALA A 76 -6.85 -12.97 -7.04
CA ALA A 76 -8.14 -13.21 -6.40
C ALA A 76 -9.30 -12.70 -7.26
N THR A 77 -9.15 -11.53 -7.89
CA THR A 77 -10.14 -10.94 -8.79
C THR A 77 -10.35 -11.81 -10.03
N VAL A 78 -9.26 -12.25 -10.68
CA VAL A 78 -9.33 -13.13 -11.86
C VAL A 78 -10.01 -14.46 -11.53
N VAL A 79 -9.66 -15.06 -10.38
CA VAL A 79 -10.30 -16.31 -9.91
C VAL A 79 -11.76 -16.09 -9.57
N ALA A 80 -12.12 -14.96 -8.94
CA ALA A 80 -13.51 -14.65 -8.63
C ALA A 80 -14.35 -14.56 -9.92
N PHE A 81 -13.83 -13.90 -10.96
CA PHE A 81 -14.52 -13.79 -12.25
C PHE A 81 -14.58 -15.11 -13.04
N SER A 82 -13.61 -16.01 -12.90
CA SER A 82 -13.62 -17.28 -13.63
C SER A 82 -14.62 -18.32 -13.10
N VAL A 83 -15.10 -18.16 -11.86
CA VAL A 83 -16.00 -19.10 -11.18
C VAL A 83 -17.48 -18.65 -11.25
N VAL A 84 -17.78 -17.47 -11.80
CA VAL A 84 -19.17 -16.97 -11.93
C VAL A 84 -19.91 -17.73 -13.04
N SER A 85 -20.46 -18.90 -12.71
CA SER A 85 -21.32 -19.70 -13.60
C SER A 85 -22.78 -19.76 -13.14
N ILE A 86 -23.11 -19.18 -11.97
CA ILE A 86 -24.43 -19.29 -11.33
C ILE A 86 -25.24 -17.98 -11.51
N PRO A 87 -26.39 -17.99 -12.22
CA PRO A 87 -27.16 -16.78 -12.54
C PRO A 87 -27.65 -15.98 -11.33
N GLU A 88 -28.04 -16.66 -10.25
CA GLU A 88 -28.67 -16.03 -9.08
C GLU A 88 -27.67 -15.23 -8.22
N ALA A 89 -26.39 -15.62 -8.24
CA ALA A 89 -25.31 -14.93 -7.53
C ALA A 89 -24.49 -13.98 -8.43
N ALA A 90 -24.81 -13.91 -9.73
CA ALA A 90 -24.01 -13.20 -10.71
C ALA A 90 -23.88 -11.70 -10.39
N TRP A 91 -24.95 -11.04 -9.95
CA TRP A 91 -24.91 -9.61 -9.61
C TRP A 91 -24.06 -9.29 -8.39
N LEU A 92 -24.14 -10.12 -7.34
CA LEU A 92 -23.32 -9.97 -6.15
C LEU A 92 -21.84 -10.23 -6.47
N ALA A 93 -21.56 -11.27 -7.25
CA ALA A 93 -20.20 -11.59 -7.70
C ALA A 93 -19.61 -10.48 -8.58
N LEU A 94 -20.38 -9.93 -9.51
CA LEU A 94 -19.99 -8.78 -10.33
C LEU A 94 -19.69 -7.55 -9.47
N GLY A 95 -20.55 -7.23 -8.51
CA GLY A 95 -20.34 -6.12 -7.58
C GLY A 95 -19.05 -6.28 -6.79
N LEU A 96 -18.85 -7.45 -6.16
CA LEU A 96 -17.67 -7.74 -5.35
C LEU A 96 -16.39 -7.75 -6.20
N GLY A 97 -16.45 -8.31 -7.41
CA GLY A 97 -15.35 -8.28 -8.38
C GLY A 97 -14.98 -6.87 -8.81
N LEU A 98 -15.96 -5.98 -9.02
CA LEU A 98 -15.71 -4.57 -9.33
C LEU A 98 -15.04 -3.84 -8.16
N PHE A 99 -15.48 -4.07 -6.92
CA PHE A 99 -14.84 -3.49 -5.74
C PHE A 99 -13.39 -3.97 -5.58
N LEU A 100 -13.11 -5.26 -5.80
CA LEU A 100 -11.76 -5.79 -5.79
C LEU A 100 -10.90 -5.17 -6.90
N LEU A 101 -11.45 -4.97 -8.09
CA LEU A 101 -10.76 -4.30 -9.19
C LEU A 101 -10.38 -2.85 -8.84
N ILE A 102 -11.27 -2.10 -8.19
CA ILE A 102 -10.98 -0.74 -7.72
C ILE A 102 -9.82 -0.76 -6.71
N GLN A 103 -9.82 -1.71 -5.76
CA GLN A 103 -8.73 -1.88 -4.80
C GLN A 103 -7.38 -2.18 -5.48
N VAL A 104 -7.39 -3.04 -6.51
CA VAL A 104 -6.21 -3.34 -7.32
C VAL A 104 -5.67 -2.07 -7.98
N VAL A 105 -6.54 -1.28 -8.62
CA VAL A 105 -6.16 -0.03 -9.28
C VAL A 105 -5.55 0.94 -8.27
N LEU A 106 -6.18 1.14 -7.10
CA LEU A 106 -5.65 2.00 -6.05
C LEU A 106 -4.28 1.54 -5.55
N ALA A 107 -4.09 0.23 -5.36
CA ALA A 107 -2.81 -0.33 -4.93
C ALA A 107 -1.69 -0.08 -5.96
N TYR A 108 -1.98 -0.23 -7.27
CA TYR A 108 -1.04 0.14 -8.33
C TYR A 108 -0.75 1.65 -8.36
N VAL A 109 -1.77 2.49 -8.17
CA VAL A 109 -1.59 3.95 -8.09
C VAL A 109 -0.63 4.32 -6.97
N ILE A 110 -0.78 3.74 -5.77
CA ILE A 110 0.15 3.95 -4.64
C ILE A 110 1.57 3.54 -5.03
N PHE A 111 1.74 2.35 -5.61
CA PHE A 111 3.05 1.83 -6.01
C PHE A 111 3.78 2.74 -7.01
N PHE A 112 3.07 3.20 -8.04
CA PHE A 112 3.63 4.07 -9.07
C PHE A 112 3.86 5.49 -8.55
N ALA A 113 2.94 6.04 -7.76
CA ALA A 113 3.08 7.38 -7.17
C ALA A 113 4.31 7.47 -6.26
N LEU A 114 4.54 6.48 -5.41
CA LEU A 114 5.73 6.39 -4.56
C LEU A 114 7.03 6.09 -5.33
N GLY A 115 6.93 5.61 -6.57
CA GLY A 115 8.09 5.34 -7.43
C GLY A 115 8.78 6.60 -7.97
N THR A 116 8.08 7.75 -7.95
CA THR A 116 8.51 9.02 -8.54
C THR A 116 9.76 9.63 -7.86
N PRO A 117 10.61 10.39 -8.59
CA PRO A 117 11.78 11.05 -8.00
C PRO A 117 11.44 12.00 -6.85
N SER A 118 10.32 12.72 -6.99
CA SER A 118 9.82 13.65 -5.98
C SER A 118 9.41 12.95 -4.68
N ALA A 119 8.76 11.77 -4.76
CA ALA A 119 8.48 10.96 -3.60
C ALA A 119 9.79 10.47 -2.95
N ARG A 120 10.75 9.98 -3.72
CA ARG A 120 12.05 9.53 -3.19
C ARG A 120 12.80 10.63 -2.44
N GLN A 121 12.70 11.88 -2.89
CA GLN A 121 13.27 13.03 -2.20
C GLN A 121 12.59 13.29 -0.85
N HIS A 122 11.25 13.22 -0.79
CA HIS A 122 10.48 13.38 0.46
C HIS A 122 10.87 12.36 1.52
N PHE A 123 11.10 11.10 1.12
CA PHE A 123 11.54 10.03 2.01
C PHE A 123 13.07 9.98 2.26
N ARG A 124 13.81 11.03 1.84
CA ARG A 124 15.28 11.14 2.01
C ARG A 124 16.04 9.94 1.44
N LEU A 125 15.59 9.42 0.30
CA LEU A 125 16.19 8.29 -0.43
C LEU A 125 17.17 8.74 -1.52
N ILE A 126 17.48 10.03 -1.58
CA ILE A 126 18.51 10.59 -2.47
C ILE A 126 19.68 11.02 -1.60
N CYS A 127 20.88 10.63 -1.99
CA CYS A 127 22.08 10.99 -1.24
C CYS A 127 22.31 12.52 -1.27
N PRO A 128 22.43 13.19 -0.12
CA PRO A 128 22.66 14.64 -0.09
C PRO A 128 24.07 15.04 -0.57
N SER A 129 25.02 14.09 -0.64
CA SER A 129 26.38 14.35 -1.13
C SER A 129 26.50 14.24 -2.63
N CYS A 130 26.08 13.12 -3.21
CA CYS A 130 26.36 12.80 -4.61
C CYS A 130 25.09 12.75 -5.49
N GLY A 131 23.91 12.99 -4.92
CA GLY A 131 22.64 12.94 -5.67
C GLY A 131 22.21 11.52 -6.11
N ALA A 132 22.98 10.48 -5.81
CA ALA A 132 22.63 9.12 -6.20
C ALA A 132 21.36 8.64 -5.48
N ALA A 133 20.44 8.04 -6.24
CA ALA A 133 19.19 7.45 -5.72
C ALA A 133 19.36 6.00 -5.20
N THR A 134 20.59 5.47 -5.22
CA THR A 134 20.91 4.11 -4.80
C THR A 134 21.33 4.09 -3.33
N VAL A 135 20.43 3.61 -2.48
CA VAL A 135 20.63 3.57 -1.03
C VAL A 135 20.48 2.15 -0.48
N ARG A 136 21.23 1.84 0.57
CA ARG A 136 21.09 0.63 1.39
C ARG A 136 20.73 1.03 2.82
N ALA A 137 20.00 0.17 3.53
CA ALA A 137 19.84 0.29 4.97
C ALA A 137 21.23 0.32 5.63
N ALA A 138 21.48 1.28 6.50
CA ALA A 138 22.67 1.26 7.36
C ALA A 138 22.38 0.58 8.70
N ASP A 139 21.10 0.53 9.10
CA ASP A 139 20.59 -0.11 10.31
C ASP A 139 19.31 -0.91 10.03
N PHE A 140 18.93 -1.80 10.96
CA PHE A 140 17.75 -2.66 10.84
C PHE A 140 16.43 -1.85 10.80
N PHE A 141 16.37 -0.74 11.53
CA PHE A 141 15.20 0.14 11.60
C PHE A 141 15.13 1.17 10.46
N PHE A 142 16.11 1.19 9.55
CA PHE A 142 16.21 2.15 8.45
C PHE A 142 16.18 3.62 8.90
N ASN A 143 16.59 3.92 10.14
CA ASN A 143 16.77 5.31 10.59
C ASN A 143 17.95 5.94 9.85
N LYS A 144 18.96 5.13 9.50
CA LYS A 144 20.13 5.56 8.74
C LYS A 144 20.18 4.84 7.39
N ALA A 145 20.59 5.57 6.37
CA ALA A 145 20.77 5.04 5.03
C ALA A 145 22.20 5.29 4.57
N LYS A 146 22.77 4.32 3.86
CA LYS A 146 24.12 4.38 3.31
C LYS A 146 24.04 4.47 1.79
N CYS A 147 24.67 5.47 1.19
CA CYS A 147 24.75 5.60 -0.26
C CYS A 147 25.62 4.47 -0.82
N LYS A 148 25.16 3.81 -1.88
CA LYS A 148 25.96 2.77 -2.56
C LYS A 148 27.12 3.37 -3.35
N SER A 149 26.99 4.60 -3.86
CA SER A 149 28.02 5.24 -4.70
C SER A 149 29.13 5.90 -3.89
N CYS A 150 28.81 6.74 -2.92
CA CYS A 150 29.82 7.50 -2.15
C CYS A 150 30.02 7.01 -0.71
N GLY A 151 29.30 5.98 -0.27
CA GLY A 151 29.45 5.38 1.07
C GLY A 151 28.96 6.22 2.25
N ARG A 152 28.57 7.48 2.05
CA ARG A 152 28.08 8.38 3.10
C ARG A 152 26.81 7.82 3.77
N VAL A 153 26.72 8.00 5.09
CA VAL A 153 25.57 7.58 5.92
C VAL A 153 24.81 8.83 6.38
N TRP A 154 23.47 8.83 6.27
CA TRP A 154 22.59 9.92 6.72
C TRP A 154 21.19 9.44 7.09
#